data_AF-A0A453MK17-F1
#
_entry.id   AF-A0A453MK17-F1
#
_cell.length_a   1.000
_cell.length_b   1.000
_cell.length_c   1.000
_cell.angle_alpha   90.00
_cell.angle_beta   90.00
_cell.angle_gamma   90.00
#
_symmetry.space_group_name_H-M   'P 1'
#
loop_
_entity.id
_entity.type
_entity.pdbx_description
1 polymer ?
#
loop_
_entity_poly.entity_id
_entity_poly.type
_entity_poly.pdbx_seq_one_letter_code
_entity_poly.pdbx_strand_id
1 'polypeptide(L)'
;MEARKSAPGQPWSDGETMHLIDVYEDRWTKLRRGQLKAHQWEDVAAEVTRRCGGQRKTGTQCRHKLEKLRKRYRTEAARPVTSLWPFFRRMERLERGPVPVSTNSFPASPPAS
;
A
#
# COMPACT_ATOMS: atom_id res chain seq x y z
N MET A 1 18.69 -9.85 -14.75
CA MET A 1 17.23 -9.94 -14.98
C MET A 1 16.54 -8.79 -14.23
N GLU A 2 16.59 -7.57 -14.75
CA GLU A 2 15.91 -6.43 -14.12
C GLU A 2 14.42 -6.46 -14.48
N ALA A 3 13.63 -6.87 -13.50
CA ALA A 3 12.21 -7.12 -13.64
C ALA A 3 11.45 -5.87 -14.12
N ARG A 4 11.00 -5.94 -15.39
CA ARG A 4 9.79 -5.32 -15.96
C ARG A 4 9.45 -3.93 -15.40
N LYS A 5 10.03 -2.92 -16.04
CA LYS A 5 9.50 -1.56 -16.09
C LYS A 5 8.02 -1.66 -16.48
N SER A 6 7.09 -1.45 -15.53
CA SER A 6 5.67 -1.37 -15.90
C SER A 6 5.51 -0.15 -16.80
N ALA A 7 5.14 -0.41 -18.06
CA ALA A 7 4.99 0.54 -19.16
C ALA A 7 4.31 1.88 -18.77
N PRO A 8 4.65 2.99 -19.45
CA PRO A 8 3.88 4.23 -19.37
C PRO A 8 2.52 3.96 -20.01
N GLY A 9 1.43 3.98 -19.25
CA GLY A 9 0.14 3.56 -19.84
C GLY A 9 -1.14 4.02 -19.16
N GLN A 10 -1.11 4.52 -17.92
CA GLN A 10 -2.25 5.26 -17.39
C GLN A 10 -1.81 6.11 -16.19
N PRO A 11 -2.04 7.44 -16.18
CA PRO A 11 -1.92 8.21 -14.96
C PRO A 11 -2.95 7.65 -13.97
N TRP A 12 -2.46 7.12 -12.86
CA TRP A 12 -3.30 6.86 -11.71
C TRP A 12 -3.39 8.17 -10.95
N SER A 13 -4.59 8.68 -10.85
CA SER A 13 -4.88 9.87 -10.07
C SER A 13 -4.60 9.60 -8.59
N ASP A 14 -4.39 10.67 -7.84
CA ASP A 14 -4.17 10.62 -6.40
C ASP A 14 -5.36 9.95 -5.68
N GLY A 15 -6.59 10.35 -6.06
CA GLY A 15 -7.83 9.72 -5.60
C GLY A 15 -7.96 8.24 -5.98
N GLU A 16 -7.65 7.86 -7.22
CA GLU A 16 -7.68 6.44 -7.65
C GLU A 16 -6.68 5.60 -6.86
N THR A 17 -5.50 6.15 -6.60
CA THR A 17 -4.45 5.47 -5.84
C THR A 17 -4.85 5.32 -4.37
N MET A 18 -5.41 6.36 -3.75
CA MET A 18 -5.95 6.28 -2.39
C MET A 18 -7.04 5.23 -2.27
N HIS A 19 -7.98 5.25 -3.21
CA HIS A 19 -9.11 4.33 -3.20
C HIS A 19 -8.66 2.88 -3.38
N LEU A 20 -7.68 2.64 -4.26
CA LEU A 20 -7.07 1.33 -4.43
C LEU A 20 -6.49 0.80 -3.11
N ILE A 21 -5.76 1.64 -2.36
CA ILE A 21 -5.16 1.23 -1.08
C ILE A 21 -6.24 0.90 -0.07
N ASP A 22 -7.29 1.71 0.05
CA ASP A 22 -8.40 1.50 1.00
C ASP A 22 -9.18 0.21 0.72
N VAL A 23 -9.60 0.02 -0.53
CA VAL A 23 -10.36 -1.17 -0.93
C VAL A 23 -9.50 -2.43 -0.79
N TYR A 24 -8.21 -2.33 -1.14
CA TYR A 24 -7.28 -3.43 -0.93
C TYR A 24 -7.08 -3.74 0.56
N GLU A 25 -6.91 -2.74 1.42
CA GLU A 25 -6.73 -2.90 2.86
C GLU A 25 -7.90 -3.66 3.49
N ASP A 26 -9.14 -3.28 3.17
CA ASP A 26 -10.36 -3.96 3.64
C ASP A 26 -10.36 -5.46 3.26
N ARG A 27 -10.12 -5.76 1.97
CA ARG A 27 -10.10 -7.15 1.47
C ARG A 27 -8.96 -7.95 2.08
N TRP A 28 -7.77 -7.36 2.13
CA TRP A 28 -6.59 -8.00 2.69
C TRP A 28 -6.73 -8.28 4.18
N THR A 29 -7.38 -7.38 4.93
CA THR A 29 -7.68 -7.54 6.36
C THR A 29 -8.69 -8.67 6.58
N LYS A 30 -9.75 -8.73 5.76
CA LYS A 30 -10.74 -9.84 5.77
C LYS A 30 -10.09 -11.20 5.49
N LEU A 31 -9.05 -11.24 4.67
CA LEU A 31 -8.24 -12.43 4.38
C LEU A 31 -7.19 -12.74 5.45
N ARG A 32 -7.22 -12.10 6.62
CA ARG A 32 -6.17 -12.21 7.66
C ARG A 32 -4.77 -11.94 7.10
N ARG A 33 -4.65 -10.91 6.27
CA ARG A 33 -3.40 -10.49 5.60
C ARG A 33 -2.92 -11.47 4.50
N GLY A 34 -3.82 -12.28 3.96
CA GLY A 34 -3.56 -13.23 2.87
C GLY A 34 -3.53 -12.63 1.46
N GLN A 35 -3.10 -13.40 0.47
CA GLN A 35 -3.03 -12.95 -0.93
C GLN A 35 -4.41 -12.94 -1.59
N LEU A 36 -4.75 -11.84 -2.26
CA LEU A 36 -6.00 -11.74 -3.02
C LEU A 36 -5.94 -12.63 -4.28
N LYS A 37 -7.04 -13.32 -4.54
CA LYS A 37 -7.26 -14.13 -5.76
C LYS A 37 -7.66 -13.23 -6.94
N ALA A 38 -7.55 -13.74 -8.17
CA ALA A 38 -7.89 -13.01 -9.39
C ALA A 38 -9.29 -12.36 -9.35
N HIS A 39 -10.32 -13.09 -8.90
CA HIS A 39 -11.67 -12.52 -8.79
C HIS A 39 -11.73 -11.33 -7.82
N GLN A 40 -11.02 -11.40 -6.69
CA GLN A 40 -11.02 -10.32 -5.71
C GLN A 40 -10.32 -9.09 -6.25
N TRP A 41 -9.30 -9.28 -7.09
CA TRP A 41 -8.67 -8.17 -7.79
C TRP A 41 -9.62 -7.51 -8.78
N GLU A 42 -10.43 -8.29 -9.50
CA GLU A 42 -11.48 -7.75 -10.37
C GLU A 42 -12.53 -6.95 -9.57
N ASP A 43 -12.97 -7.44 -8.41
CA ASP A 43 -13.88 -6.70 -7.52
C ASP A 43 -13.27 -5.38 -7.04
N VAL A 44 -12.00 -5.38 -6.65
CA VAL A 44 -11.26 -4.17 -6.28
C VAL A 44 -11.24 -3.19 -7.44
N ALA A 45 -10.97 -3.67 -8.65
CA ALA A 45 -10.90 -2.84 -9.85
C ALA A 45 -12.26 -2.23 -10.23
N ALA A 46 -13.33 -3.01 -10.10
CA ALA A 46 -14.70 -2.55 -10.30
C ALA A 46 -15.07 -1.44 -9.31
N GLU A 47 -14.73 -1.61 -8.02
CA GLU A 47 -14.99 -0.60 -6.99
C GLU A 47 -14.20 0.69 -7.23
N VAL A 48 -12.89 0.59 -7.51
CA VAL A 48 -12.04 1.76 -7.84
C VAL A 48 -12.58 2.51 -9.05
N THR A 49 -12.96 1.78 -10.09
CA THR A 49 -13.56 2.36 -11.30
C THR A 49 -14.87 3.07 -10.99
N ARG A 50 -15.75 2.43 -10.20
CA ARG A 50 -17.05 2.98 -9.80
C ARG A 50 -16.91 4.26 -8.99
N ARG A 51 -15.96 4.30 -8.05
CA ARG A 51 -15.78 5.43 -7.13
C ARG A 51 -15.08 6.62 -7.75
N CYS A 52 -14.13 6.39 -8.64
CA CYS A 52 -13.39 7.49 -9.29
C CYS A 52 -14.02 7.94 -10.60
N GLY A 53 -15.05 7.25 -11.11
CA GLY A 53 -15.74 7.60 -12.36
C GLY A 53 -14.82 7.67 -13.59
N GLY A 54 -13.58 7.18 -13.44
CA GLY A 54 -12.52 7.31 -14.42
C GLY A 54 -12.42 6.09 -15.33
N GLN A 55 -11.24 5.88 -15.90
CA GLN A 55 -11.02 4.77 -16.81
C GLN A 55 -11.18 3.43 -16.09
N ARG A 56 -11.89 2.48 -16.73
CA ARG A 56 -12.02 1.09 -16.27
C ARG A 56 -10.65 0.50 -15.97
N LYS A 57 -10.38 0.23 -14.69
CA LYS A 57 -9.22 -0.55 -14.26
C LYS A 57 -9.57 -2.03 -14.28
N THR A 58 -8.55 -2.86 -14.48
CA THR A 58 -8.66 -4.31 -14.32
C THR A 58 -7.95 -4.75 -13.04
N GLY A 59 -8.26 -5.95 -12.56
CA GLY A 59 -7.65 -6.49 -11.35
C GLY A 59 -6.14 -6.60 -11.46
N THR A 60 -5.64 -6.97 -12.64
CA THR A 60 -4.20 -7.00 -12.93
C THR A 60 -3.54 -5.62 -12.81
N GLN A 61 -4.21 -4.55 -13.29
CA GLN A 61 -3.68 -3.19 -13.14
C GLN A 61 -3.65 -2.73 -11.67
N CYS A 62 -4.71 -3.01 -10.92
CA CYS A 62 -4.79 -2.74 -9.49
C CYS A 62 -3.67 -3.44 -8.73
N ARG A 63 -3.45 -4.73 -9.01
CA ARG A 63 -2.37 -5.52 -8.44
C ARG A 63 -0.99 -4.91 -8.73
N HIS A 64 -0.67 -4.67 -10.00
CA HIS A 64 0.63 -4.09 -10.39
C HIS A 64 0.87 -2.72 -9.78
N LYS A 65 -0.16 -1.86 -9.71
CA LYS A 65 -0.07 -0.55 -9.07
C LYS A 65 0.26 -0.70 -7.59
N LEU A 66 -0.44 -1.56 -6.87
CA LEU A 66 -0.21 -1.79 -5.46
C LEU A 66 1.16 -2.41 -5.17
N GLU A 67 1.62 -3.35 -6.00
CA GLU A 67 2.97 -3.91 -5.90
C GLU A 67 4.04 -2.81 -6.03
N LYS A 68 3.86 -1.86 -6.96
CA LYS A 68 4.74 -0.70 -7.07
C LYS A 68 4.70 0.19 -5.83
N LEU A 69 3.52 0.45 -5.28
CA LEU A 69 3.36 1.24 -4.05
C LEU A 69 4.09 0.57 -2.88
N ARG A 70 3.94 -0.74 -2.68
CA ARG A 70 4.64 -1.49 -1.63
C ARG A 70 6.14 -1.51 -1.82
N LYS A 71 6.62 -1.63 -3.06
CA LYS A 71 8.05 -1.52 -3.35
C LYS A 71 8.59 -0.14 -2.97
N ARG A 72 7.90 0.93 -3.36
CA ARG A 72 8.29 2.31 -3.00
C ARG A 72 8.26 2.53 -1.50
N TYR A 73 7.22 2.05 -0.81
CA TYR A 73 7.12 2.10 0.64
C TYR A 73 8.30 1.44 1.32
N ARG A 74 8.70 0.21 0.93
CA ARG A 74 9.87 -0.46 1.54
C ARG A 74 11.16 0.34 1.38
N THR A 75 11.36 0.97 0.23
CA THR A 75 12.52 1.83 -0.02
C THR A 75 12.49 3.13 0.80
N GLU A 76 11.32 3.77 0.90
CA GLU A 76 11.11 4.99 1.69
C GLU A 76 11.16 4.72 3.20
N ALA A 77 10.61 3.59 3.66
CA ALA A 77 10.59 3.20 5.06
C ALA A 77 11.98 2.77 5.58
N ALA A 78 12.89 2.37 4.68
CA ALA A 78 14.28 2.14 5.02
C ALA A 78 15.08 3.44 5.20
N ARG A 79 14.52 4.60 4.86
CA ARG A 79 15.18 5.90 5.07
C ARG A 79 14.93 6.39 6.50
N PRO A 80 15.92 7.03 7.14
CA PRO A 80 15.77 7.59 8.48
C PRO A 80 14.92 8.87 8.51
N VAL A 81 14.51 9.39 7.36
CA VAL A 81 13.74 10.64 7.24
C VAL A 81 12.25 10.35 7.05
N THR A 82 11.40 11.22 7.60
CA THR A 82 9.96 11.14 7.37
C THR A 82 9.66 11.31 5.88
N SER A 83 9.09 10.29 5.27
CA SER A 83 8.73 10.32 3.85
C SER A 83 7.61 11.32 3.59
N LEU A 84 7.83 12.27 2.67
CA LEU A 84 6.83 13.28 2.25
C LEU A 84 5.80 12.71 1.26
N TRP A 85 5.85 11.41 1.01
CA TRP A 85 4.98 10.76 0.05
C TRP A 85 3.54 10.65 0.60
N PRO A 86 2.53 11.23 -0.07
CA PRO A 86 1.16 11.30 0.47
C PRO A 86 0.54 9.91 0.78
N PHE A 87 0.98 8.85 0.09
CA PHE A 87 0.49 7.50 0.34
C PHE A 87 1.29 6.75 1.41
N PHE A 88 2.40 7.30 1.92
CA PHE A 88 3.31 6.60 2.84
C PHE A 88 2.59 6.12 4.09
N ARG A 89 1.84 6.99 4.77
CA ARG A 89 1.08 6.65 5.99
C ARG A 89 0.04 5.54 5.77
N ARG A 90 -0.54 5.51 4.57
CA ARG A 90 -1.54 4.51 4.18
C ARG A 90 -0.90 3.16 3.92
N MET A 91 0.23 3.16 3.21
CA MET A 91 1.05 1.96 3.00
C MET A 91 1.66 1.44 4.30
N GLU A 92 2.03 2.33 5.22
CA GLU A 92 2.53 1.99 6.55
C GLU A 92 1.48 1.21 7.35
N ARG A 93 0.23 1.71 7.38
CA ARG A 93 -0.89 1.03 8.03
C ARG A 93 -1.15 -0.35 7.43
N LEU A 94 -1.12 -0.44 6.10
CA LEU A 94 -1.26 -1.69 5.37
C LEU A 94 -0.17 -2.70 5.77
N GLU A 95 1.11 -2.30 5.80
CA GLU A 95 2.22 -3.22 6.02
C GLU A 95 2.47 -3.53 7.51
N ARG A 96 2.28 -2.58 8.43
CA ARG A 96 2.45 -2.79 9.87
C ARG A 96 1.21 -3.38 10.56
N GLY A 97 0.03 -3.25 9.96
CA GLY A 97 -1.24 -3.53 10.62
C GLY A 97 -1.57 -2.45 11.67
N PRO A 98 -2.67 -2.58 12.44
CA PRO A 98 -2.94 -1.69 13.56
C PRO A 98 -1.78 -1.81 14.54
N VAL A 99 -0.95 -0.77 14.59
CA VAL A 99 0.11 -0.68 15.59
C VAL A 99 -0.60 -0.61 16.94
N PRO A 100 -0.34 -1.52 17.90
CA PRO A 100 -0.39 -1.05 19.27
C PRO A 100 0.58 0.12 19.31
N VAL A 101 0.13 1.24 19.84
CA VAL A 101 0.98 2.39 20.14
C VAL A 101 2.02 1.95 21.15
N SER A 102 3.04 1.22 20.70
CA SER A 102 4.20 0.92 21.52
C SER A 102 5.03 2.18 21.50
N THR A 103 4.71 3.04 22.47
CA THR A 103 5.64 3.87 23.22
C THR A 103 7.07 3.60 22.79
N ASN A 104 7.64 4.60 22.15
CA ASN A 104 8.96 5.13 22.43
C ASN A 104 9.71 4.40 23.57
N SER A 105 10.23 3.21 23.29
CA SER A 105 11.17 2.51 24.17
C SER A 105 12.54 3.08 23.90
N PHE A 106 12.85 4.20 24.56
CA PHE A 106 14.24 4.53 24.86
C PHE A 106 14.85 3.31 25.58
N PRO A 107 16.03 2.80 25.19
CA PRO A 107 16.73 1.85 26.03
C PRO A 107 17.16 2.59 27.29
N ALA A 108 16.53 2.27 28.42
CA ALA A 108 16.94 2.73 29.73
C ALA A 108 18.38 2.26 29.98
N SER A 109 19.31 3.21 30.06
CA SER A 109 20.68 2.96 30.50
C SER A 109 20.65 2.56 31.98
N PRO A 110 21.31 1.45 32.40
CA PRO A 110 21.55 1.23 33.83
C PRO A 110 22.71 2.13 34.32
N PRO A 111 22.66 2.60 35.58
CA PRO A 111 23.73 3.42 36.17
C PRO A 111 24.96 2.57 36.49
N ALA A 112 26.13 3.20 36.36
CA ALA A 112 27.43 2.64 36.71
C ALA A 112 27.56 2.37 38.22
N SER A 113 28.26 1.29 38.57
CA SER A 113 29.01 1.11 39.82
C SER A 113 30.19 0.21 39.56
#